data_AF-A0A9W8JSV2-F1
#
_entry.id   AF-A0A9W8JSV2-F1
#
_cell.length_a   1.000
_cell.length_b   1.000
_cell.length_c   1.000
_cell.angle_alpha   90.00
_cell.angle_beta   90.00
_cell.angle_gamma   90.00
#
_symmetry.space_group_name_H-M   'P 1'
#
loop_
_entity.id
_entity.type
_entity.pdbx_description
1 polymer ?
#
loop_
_entity_poly.entity_id
_entity_poly.type
_entity_poly.pdbx_seq_one_letter_code
_entity_poly.pdbx_strand_id
1 'polypeptide(L)'
;MNKQDRKKFKNMRITGIINVQCDHVLVKSSADMQLGERFINSDYAIAHAIRQYRNLEAPIEKQYDICLDRFFSYDIGCGWDPRKNKRFSENLPDVSPTVGKMCTLIPLLRVQNHKDNYKADE
;
A
#
# COMPACT_ATOMS: atom_id res chain seq x y z
N MET A 1 0.87 -18.96 -3.32
CA MET A 1 -0.54 -19.07 -2.87
C MET A 1 -0.55 -18.84 -1.35
N ASN A 2 -1.27 -17.82 -0.88
CA ASN A 2 -1.11 -17.26 0.47
C ASN A 2 -1.58 -18.27 1.54
N LYS A 3 -0.64 -18.80 2.35
CA LYS A 3 -0.89 -19.83 3.39
C LYS A 3 -1.32 -19.19 4.72
N GLN A 4 -2.22 -18.22 4.69
CA GLN A 4 -2.66 -17.56 5.91
C GLN A 4 -3.67 -18.47 6.64
N ASP A 5 -3.36 -18.87 7.87
CA ASP A 5 -4.28 -19.69 8.67
C ASP A 5 -5.54 -18.90 8.98
N ARG A 6 -6.67 -19.28 8.36
CA ARG A 6 -7.95 -18.59 8.54
C ARG A 6 -8.60 -18.88 9.89
N LYS A 7 -8.17 -19.92 10.61
CA LYS A 7 -8.72 -20.26 11.93
C LYS A 7 -8.49 -19.14 12.94
N LYS A 8 -7.37 -18.41 12.82
CA LYS A 8 -7.05 -17.27 13.71
C LYS A 8 -8.04 -16.10 13.59
N PHE A 9 -8.83 -16.05 12.52
CA PHE A 9 -9.79 -14.99 12.26
C PHE A 9 -11.25 -15.42 12.50
N LYS A 10 -11.47 -16.61 13.08
CA LYS A 10 -12.82 -17.12 13.36
C LYS A 10 -13.55 -16.16 14.29
N ASN A 11 -14.78 -15.79 13.93
CA ASN A 11 -15.65 -14.87 14.66
C ASN A 11 -15.14 -13.41 14.74
N MET A 12 -14.16 -13.02 13.92
CA MET A 12 -13.68 -11.63 13.82
C MET A 12 -14.33 -10.92 12.63
N ARG A 13 -15.00 -9.78 12.88
CA ARG A 13 -15.51 -8.90 11.82
C ARG A 13 -14.39 -8.10 11.14
N ILE A 14 -13.43 -7.65 11.94
CA ILE A 14 -12.21 -6.96 11.52
C ILE A 14 -11.05 -7.83 11.97
N THR A 15 -10.20 -8.23 11.03
CA THR A 15 -9.11 -9.19 11.27
C THR A 15 -7.76 -8.52 11.47
N GLY A 16 -7.71 -7.21 11.30
CA GLY A 16 -6.52 -6.37 11.44
C GLY A 16 -6.83 -4.95 10.97
N ILE A 17 -5.85 -4.07 11.10
CA ILE A 17 -5.91 -2.68 10.65
C ILE A 17 -4.64 -2.40 9.86
N ILE A 18 -4.74 -1.66 8.77
CA ILE A 18 -3.58 -1.08 8.10
C ILE A 18 -3.55 0.43 8.32
N ASN A 19 -2.37 0.96 8.61
CA ASN A 19 -2.12 2.39 8.78
C ASN A 19 -1.10 2.87 7.74
N VAL A 20 -1.38 4.00 7.10
CA VAL A 20 -0.39 4.76 6.35
C VAL A 20 0.05 5.92 7.23
N GLN A 21 1.35 6.02 7.47
CA GLN A 21 1.93 7.00 8.40
C GLN A 21 3.08 7.76 7.73
N CYS A 22 3.39 8.96 8.23
CA CYS A 22 4.68 9.59 7.92
C CYS A 22 5.78 9.08 8.86
N ASP A 23 7.01 9.48 8.58
CA ASP A 23 8.19 9.16 9.41
C ASP A 23 8.09 9.71 10.84
N HIS A 24 7.26 10.73 11.08
CA HIS A 24 6.94 11.23 12.41
C HIS A 24 5.93 10.36 13.17
N VAL A 25 5.52 9.22 12.61
CA VAL A 25 4.54 8.27 13.18
C VAL A 25 3.14 8.89 13.31
N LEU A 26 2.83 9.93 12.52
CA LEU A 26 1.47 10.44 12.40
C LEU A 26 0.68 9.60 11.40
N VAL A 27 -0.42 9.01 11.86
CA VAL A 27 -1.33 8.23 11.02
C VAL A 27 -2.08 9.18 10.08
N LYS A 28 -1.85 9.03 8.77
CA LYS A 28 -2.54 9.79 7.72
C LYS A 28 -3.84 9.13 7.31
N SER A 29 -3.89 7.81 7.30
CA SER A 29 -5.09 7.05 6.98
C SER A 29 -5.03 5.66 7.60
N SER A 30 -6.21 5.09 7.82
CA SER A 30 -6.40 3.75 8.35
C SER A 30 -7.49 3.02 7.57
N ALA A 31 -7.38 1.71 7.45
CA ALA A 31 -8.45 0.87 6.94
C ALA A 31 -8.55 -0.46 7.70
N ASP A 32 -9.78 -0.91 7.90
CA ASP A 32 -10.07 -2.23 8.45
C ASP A 32 -9.65 -3.31 7.45
N MET A 33 -9.06 -4.38 7.95
CA MET A 33 -8.72 -5.57 7.16
C MET A 33 -9.74 -6.68 7.42
N GLN A 34 -10.07 -7.46 6.39
CA GLN A 34 -11.01 -8.57 6.47
C GLN A 34 -10.38 -9.86 5.94
N LEU A 35 -10.45 -10.92 6.74
CA LEU A 35 -9.85 -12.23 6.47
C LEU A 35 -8.32 -12.17 6.21
N GLY A 36 -7.65 -11.25 6.90
CA GLY A 36 -6.23 -10.96 6.70
C GLY A 36 -6.02 -9.86 5.66
N GLU A 37 -5.02 -10.02 4.82
CA GLU A 37 -4.52 -8.93 3.96
C GLU A 37 -5.26 -8.86 2.63
N ARG A 38 -6.34 -8.08 2.56
CA ARG A 38 -7.00 -7.73 1.30
C ARG A 38 -6.37 -6.47 0.73
N PHE A 39 -5.57 -6.60 -0.33
CA PHE A 39 -4.83 -5.47 -0.92
C PHE A 39 -5.69 -4.26 -1.28
N ILE A 40 -6.95 -4.45 -1.63
CA ILE A 40 -7.85 -3.33 -1.95
C ILE A 40 -8.03 -2.36 -0.78
N ASN A 41 -8.03 -2.85 0.47
CA ASN A 41 -8.16 -1.99 1.64
C ASN A 41 -6.88 -1.19 1.87
N SER A 42 -5.71 -1.81 1.63
CA SER A 42 -4.42 -1.12 1.58
C SER A 42 -4.39 -0.05 0.49
N ASP A 43 -4.91 -0.37 -0.70
CA ASP A 43 -4.96 0.56 -1.83
C ASP A 43 -5.82 1.79 -1.48
N TYR A 44 -6.98 1.60 -0.84
CA TYR A 44 -7.84 2.69 -0.36
C TYR A 44 -7.15 3.54 0.72
N ALA A 45 -6.48 2.93 1.69
CA ALA A 45 -5.75 3.68 2.71
C ALA A 45 -4.66 4.54 2.08
N ILE A 46 -3.87 4.00 1.15
CA ILE A 46 -2.83 4.74 0.43
C ILE A 46 -3.42 5.88 -0.40
N ALA A 47 -4.50 5.63 -1.15
CA ALA A 47 -5.16 6.67 -1.92
C ALA A 47 -5.68 7.81 -1.03
N HIS A 48 -6.26 7.49 0.13
CA HIS A 48 -6.72 8.49 1.09
C HIS A 48 -5.56 9.35 1.60
N ALA A 49 -4.40 8.74 1.89
CA ALA A 49 -3.21 9.48 2.30
C ALA A 49 -2.65 10.39 1.19
N ILE A 50 -2.65 9.93 -0.07
CA ILE A 50 -2.20 10.73 -1.23
C ILE A 50 -3.11 11.95 -1.44
N ARG A 51 -4.44 11.75 -1.35
CA ARG A 51 -5.44 12.79 -1.60
C ARG A 51 -5.34 13.97 -0.63
N GLN A 52 -4.75 13.79 0.55
CA GLN A 52 -4.51 14.87 1.51
C GLN A 52 -3.49 15.90 1.03
N TYR A 53 -2.63 15.54 0.07
CA TYR A 53 -1.60 16.41 -0.50
C TYR A 53 -2.02 17.03 -1.83
N ARG A 54 -3.31 16.96 -2.17
CA ARG A 54 -3.82 17.48 -3.43
C ARG A 54 -3.68 19.00 -3.48
N ASN A 55 -2.82 19.49 -4.37
CA ASN A 55 -2.80 20.90 -4.74
C ASN A 55 -3.76 21.15 -5.90
N LEU A 56 -4.89 21.80 -5.61
CA LEU A 56 -5.92 22.12 -6.61
C LEU A 56 -5.48 23.22 -7.59
N GLU A 57 -4.49 24.02 -7.22
CA GLU A 57 -3.94 25.09 -8.06
C GLU A 57 -2.91 24.57 -9.08
N ALA A 58 -2.40 23.35 -8.87
CA ALA A 58 -1.48 22.72 -9.79
C ALA A 58 -2.22 22.05 -10.98
N PRO A 59 -1.58 21.94 -12.16
CA PRO A 59 -2.06 21.10 -13.25
C PRO A 59 -2.36 19.69 -12.76
N ILE A 60 -3.39 19.02 -13.31
CA ILE A 60 -3.87 17.69 -12.89
C ILE A 60 -2.72 16.69 -12.67
N GLU A 61 -1.75 16.68 -13.59
CA GLU A 61 -0.60 15.77 -13.58
C GLU A 61 0.39 16.02 -12.41
N LYS A 62 0.35 17.21 -11.82
CA LYS A 62 1.25 17.68 -10.76
C LYS A 62 0.54 17.89 -9.43
N GLN A 63 -0.76 17.60 -9.31
CA GLN A 63 -1.55 17.86 -8.09
C GLN A 63 -1.00 17.15 -6.85
N TYR A 64 -0.17 16.12 -7.03
CA TYR A 64 0.39 15.32 -5.94
C TYR A 64 1.92 15.36 -5.86
N ASP A 65 2.61 16.14 -6.69
CA ASP A 65 4.08 16.08 -6.80
C ASP A 65 4.83 16.73 -5.61
N ILE A 66 4.15 17.48 -4.75
CA ILE A 66 4.79 18.47 -3.87
C ILE A 66 5.20 17.93 -2.50
N CYS A 67 4.61 16.83 -2.02
CA CYS A 67 4.78 16.38 -0.63
C CYS A 67 4.66 14.86 -0.42
N LEU A 68 4.91 14.07 -1.47
CA LEU A 68 4.87 12.61 -1.35
C LEU A 68 6.26 12.04 -1.29
N ASP A 69 6.58 11.47 -0.13
CA ASP A 69 7.67 10.50 -0.06
C ASP A 69 7.36 9.39 -1.06
N ARG A 70 8.32 9.17 -1.96
CA ARG A 70 8.20 8.15 -2.99
C ARG A 70 8.52 6.78 -2.42
N PHE A 71 9.17 6.70 -1.27
CA PHE A 71 9.46 5.45 -0.61
C PHE A 71 8.32 5.09 0.34
N PHE A 72 7.88 3.83 0.26
CA PHE A 72 6.86 3.30 1.15
C PHE A 72 7.28 1.91 1.61
N SER A 73 7.41 1.74 2.92
CA SER A 73 7.74 0.46 3.51
C SER A 73 6.48 -0.34 3.83
N TYR A 74 6.42 -1.58 3.35
CA TYR A 74 5.30 -2.48 3.59
C TYR A 74 5.80 -3.90 3.85
N ASP A 75 5.38 -4.49 4.98
CA ASP A 75 5.75 -5.84 5.41
C ASP A 75 5.47 -6.93 4.35
N ILE A 76 4.45 -6.72 3.52
CA ILE A 76 4.07 -7.60 2.41
C ILE A 76 4.24 -6.95 1.03
N GLY A 77 5.17 -6.00 0.94
CA GLY A 77 5.46 -5.25 -0.29
C GLY A 77 5.66 -6.16 -1.51
N CYS A 78 6.35 -7.30 -1.36
CA CYS A 78 6.57 -8.27 -2.44
C CYS A 78 5.27 -8.87 -3.04
N GLY A 79 4.21 -9.01 -2.23
CA GLY A 79 2.92 -9.53 -2.69
C GLY A 79 2.01 -8.45 -3.26
N TRP A 80 2.14 -7.23 -2.73
CA TRP A 80 1.32 -6.08 -3.08
C TRP A 80 1.80 -5.36 -4.35
N ASP A 81 3.12 -5.13 -4.44
CA ASP A 81 3.78 -4.30 -5.45
C ASP A 81 3.60 -4.78 -6.90
N PRO A 82 3.77 -6.08 -7.23
CA PRO A 82 3.72 -6.54 -8.63
C PRO A 82 2.40 -6.25 -9.34
N ARG A 83 1.32 -6.04 -8.59
CA ARG A 83 -0.01 -5.76 -9.12
C ARG A 83 -0.54 -4.38 -8.74
N LYS A 84 0.24 -3.53 -8.06
CA LYS A 84 -0.24 -2.22 -7.58
C LYS A 84 -0.72 -1.36 -8.73
N ASN A 85 0.09 -1.19 -9.78
CA ASN A 85 -0.21 -0.28 -10.88
C ASN A 85 -1.53 -0.66 -11.56
N LYS A 86 -1.74 -1.96 -11.83
CA LYS A 86 -3.00 -2.47 -12.38
C LYS A 86 -4.20 -2.20 -11.45
N ARG A 87 -4.07 -2.49 -10.15
CA ARG A 87 -5.18 -2.27 -9.21
C ARG A 87 -5.55 -0.80 -9.09
N PHE A 88 -4.55 0.08 -9.03
CA PHE A 88 -4.78 1.52 -8.96
C PHE A 88 -5.35 2.09 -10.26
N SER A 89 -4.89 1.65 -11.43
CA SER A 89 -5.48 2.10 -12.70
C SER A 89 -6.93 1.68 -12.85
N GLU A 90 -7.31 0.49 -12.36
CA GLU A 90 -8.68 -0.03 -12.47
C GLU A 90 -9.64 0.56 -11.44
N ASN A 91 -9.18 0.83 -10.20
CA ASN A 91 -10.06 1.17 -9.09
C ASN A 91 -9.89 2.61 -8.57
N LEU A 92 -8.72 3.23 -8.76
CA LEU A 92 -8.30 4.49 -8.15
C LEU A 92 -7.48 5.35 -9.15
N PRO A 93 -8.04 5.65 -10.34
CA PRO A 93 -7.28 6.22 -11.45
C PRO A 93 -6.72 7.61 -11.16
N ASP A 94 -7.35 8.38 -10.27
CA ASP A 94 -6.94 9.73 -9.89
C ASP A 94 -5.58 9.77 -9.18
N VAL A 95 -5.22 8.72 -8.45
CA VAL A 95 -3.93 8.62 -7.72
C VAL A 95 -2.95 7.65 -8.38
N SER A 96 -3.39 6.92 -9.42
CA SER A 96 -2.56 5.92 -10.13
C SER A 96 -1.24 6.48 -10.67
N PRO A 97 -1.17 7.69 -11.26
CA PRO A 97 0.10 8.26 -11.73
C PRO A 97 1.11 8.46 -10.61
N THR A 98 0.63 8.85 -9.43
CA THR A 98 1.45 9.04 -8.24
C THR A 98 1.97 7.71 -7.70
N VAL A 99 1.08 6.71 -7.58
CA VAL A 99 1.46 5.37 -7.12
C VAL A 99 2.47 4.69 -8.05
N GLY A 100 2.36 4.92 -9.36
CA GLY A 100 3.33 4.44 -10.34
C GLY A 100 4.74 4.99 -10.14
N LYS A 101 4.89 6.15 -9.50
CA LYS A 101 6.19 6.77 -9.15
C LYS A 101 6.74 6.29 -7.80
N MET A 102 5.99 5.52 -7.02
CA MET A 102 6.40 5.07 -5.68
C MET A 102 7.32 3.84 -5.75
N CYS A 103 8.36 3.84 -4.93
CA CYS A 103 9.23 2.72 -4.65
C CYS A 103 8.76 1.99 -3.38
N THR A 104 8.46 0.70 -3.50
CA THR A 104 8.05 -0.13 -2.36
C THR A 104 9.28 -0.75 -1.72
N LEU A 105 9.44 -0.53 -0.42
CA LEU A 105 10.46 -1.14 0.42
C LEU A 105 9.83 -2.24 1.26
N ILE A 106 10.64 -3.22 1.65
CA ILE A 106 10.24 -4.26 2.61
C ILE A 106 11.06 -4.01 3.88
N PRO A 107 10.43 -3.84 5.06
CA PRO A 107 11.15 -3.66 6.31
C PRO A 107 12.18 -4.78 6.53
N LEU A 108 13.35 -4.45 7.08
CA LEU A 108 14.40 -5.40 7.47
C LEU A 108 14.02 -6.21 8.73
N LEU A 109 12.77 -6.65 8.82
CA LEU A 109 12.31 -7.62 9.78
C LEU A 109 12.34 -8.97 9.07
N ARG A 110 12.96 -9.97 9.70
CA ARG A 110 13.17 -11.30 9.12
C ARG A 110 11.82 -12.01 8.96
N VAL A 111 11.10 -11.75 7.87
CA VAL A 111 9.85 -12.42 7.54
C VAL A 111 10.19 -13.87 7.19
N GLN A 112 9.83 -14.81 8.07
CA GLN A 112 9.94 -16.23 7.77
C GLN A 112 9.15 -16.51 6.48
N ASN A 113 9.82 -17.01 5.44
CA ASN A 113 9.34 -17.25 4.06
C ASN A 113 9.50 -16.13 3.02
N HIS A 114 10.19 -15.02 3.31
CA HIS A 114 10.65 -14.13 2.24
C HIS A 114 11.76 -14.80 1.43
N LYS A 115 11.64 -14.83 0.10
CA LYS A 115 12.74 -15.27 -0.78
C LYS A 115 13.63 -14.06 -1.01
N ASP A 116 14.86 -14.11 -0.52
CA ASP A 116 15.83 -13.02 -0.68
C ASP A 116 16.24 -12.78 -2.15
N ASN A 117 15.97 -13.75 -3.03
CA ASN A 117 16.28 -13.66 -4.45
C ASN A 117 15.05 -13.22 -5.27
N TYR A 118 14.79 -11.92 -5.30
CA TYR A 118 13.99 -11.34 -6.39
C TYR A 118 14.89 -11.26 -7.63
N LYS A 119 14.68 -12.16 -8.61
CA LYS A 119 15.22 -11.97 -9.96
C LYS A 119 14.16 -11.19 -10.74
N ALA A 120 14.50 -9.99 -11.21
CA ALA A 120 13.73 -9.37 -12.27
C ALA A 120 13.91 -10.25 -13.51
N ASP A 121 12.82 -10.77 -14.06
CA ASP A 121 12.85 -11.46 -15.34
C ASP A 121 13.33 -10.46 -16.42
N GLU A 122 14.30 -10.89 -17.23
CA GLU A 122 14.82 -10.21 -18.43
C GLU A 122 13.75 -10.06 -19.52
#